data_AF-A0DLI3-F1
#
_entry.id   AF-A0DLI3-F1
#
_cell.length_a   1.000
_cell.length_b   1.000
_cell.length_c   1.000
_cell.angle_alpha   90.00
_cell.angle_beta   90.00
_cell.angle_gamma   90.00
#
_symmetry.space_group_name_H-M   'P 1'
#
loop_
_entity.id
_entity.type
_entity.pdbx_description
1 polymer ?
#
loop_
_entity_poly.entity_id
_entity_poly.type
_entity_poly.pdbx_seq_one_letter_code
_entity_poly.pdbx_strand_id
1 'polypeptide(L)'
;MKQESINQTVYDRLYQDAHNKKLKKQLQLSENKSSSQIMKSQESEVNYGLILYQKGIQKKEEKLQKAESARKDLQKSQLVECTHKPQINSLSSKIAQRSPKPVGEHLNELAKIIQEKRENAQNYKLELEQQSCSFHPQINRVSSSIVDEKKKQSQIAIPHYESLYQDMDVKQQKLNELDRNYFTQKHTFHPKIDQISEQLVQGLSFEERRQKFRHKSKERNSSADESNMFRPRTGRPPEQRPENLFDNLYKDAQLLAQKRAAVLSCSKERMMNQSKVRASQKSEFLTQQAIINSLANIFDLIDTDDDGEIDAIRINLGNLNQTVIQILQPLFSEMEEGRHVLSKSEFIESAMRLVYTLSNKEKHDLLKKPNSKKSDVPTYTFQVQHFHQFLAINQLKTFKTFWIEKQMKVYSNLFVQDY
;
A
#
# COMPACT_ATOMS: atom_id res chain seq x y z
N MET A 1 23.87 39.75 0.67
CA MET A 1 24.20 40.08 -0.74
C MET A 1 23.74 38.91 -1.60
N LYS A 2 22.58 39.04 -2.26
CA LYS A 2 22.04 38.00 -3.15
C LYS A 2 22.85 38.01 -4.44
N GLN A 3 23.50 36.90 -4.78
CA GLN A 3 24.14 36.71 -6.08
C GLN A 3 23.03 36.47 -7.10
N GLU A 4 22.77 37.46 -7.95
CA GLU A 4 21.95 37.29 -9.14
C GLU A 4 22.71 36.39 -10.11
N SER A 5 22.32 35.11 -10.13
CA SER A 5 22.74 34.16 -11.15
C SER A 5 22.11 34.57 -12.47
N ILE A 6 22.80 35.43 -13.22
CA ILE A 6 22.46 35.77 -14.60
C ILE A 6 22.53 34.46 -15.40
N ASN A 7 21.37 33.99 -15.86
CA ASN A 7 21.23 32.84 -16.75
C ASN A 7 21.85 33.19 -18.12
N GLN A 8 23.18 33.19 -18.20
CA GLN A 8 23.89 33.30 -19.47
C GLN A 8 23.57 32.09 -20.32
N THR A 9 23.17 32.35 -21.57
CA THR A 9 22.85 31.30 -22.51
C THR A 9 24.13 30.55 -22.90
N VAL A 10 23.99 29.30 -23.32
CA VAL A 10 25.13 28.48 -23.77
C VAL A 10 25.92 29.18 -24.90
N TYR A 11 25.23 30.01 -25.68
CA TYR A 11 25.80 30.78 -26.78
C TYR A 11 26.83 31.82 -26.30
N ASP A 12 26.55 32.51 -25.18
CA ASP A 12 27.43 33.56 -24.64
C ASP A 12 28.77 32.98 -24.14
N ARG A 13 28.74 31.78 -23.56
CA ARG A 13 29.95 31.09 -23.10
C ARG A 13 30.86 30.67 -24.26
N LEU A 14 30.26 30.10 -25.31
CA LEU A 14 31.00 29.68 -26.51
C LEU A 14 31.67 30.87 -27.22
N TYR A 15 31.00 32.03 -27.24
CA TYR A 15 31.54 33.24 -27.83
C TYR A 15 32.74 33.79 -27.04
N GLN A 16 32.67 33.81 -25.70
CA GLN A 16 33.78 34.23 -24.85
C GLN A 16 35.00 33.30 -24.98
N ASP A 17 34.78 31.99 -25.03
CA ASP A 17 35.87 31.02 -25.19
C ASP A 17 36.59 31.16 -26.54
N ALA A 18 35.85 31.40 -27.62
CA ALA A 18 36.42 31.64 -28.95
C ALA A 18 37.28 32.92 -28.97
N HIS A 19 36.80 33.99 -28.32
CA HIS A 19 37.51 35.27 -28.23
C HIS A 19 38.84 35.11 -27.46
N ASN A 20 38.80 34.45 -26.30
CA ASN A 20 39.98 34.21 -25.47
C ASN A 20 41.04 33.35 -26.20
N LYS A 21 40.61 32.37 -26.99
CA LYS A 21 41.50 31.52 -27.78
C LYS A 21 42.23 32.30 -28.88
N LYS A 22 41.57 33.28 -29.49
CA LYS A 22 42.16 34.15 -30.52
C LYS A 22 43.25 35.06 -29.92
N LEU A 23 42.99 35.65 -28.75
CA LEU A 23 43.94 36.52 -28.05
C LEU A 23 45.23 35.77 -27.68
N LYS A 24 45.09 34.56 -27.15
CA LYS A 24 46.23 33.73 -26.74
C LYS A 24 47.14 33.33 -27.91
N LYS A 25 46.55 33.11 -29.10
CA LYS A 25 47.31 32.79 -30.32
C LYS A 25 48.13 33.98 -30.82
N GLN A 26 47.66 35.21 -30.65
CA GLN A 26 48.41 36.41 -31.05
C GLN A 26 49.64 36.63 -30.16
N LEU A 27 49.52 36.44 -28.85
CA LEU A 27 50.63 36.60 -27.91
C LEU A 27 51.79 35.60 -28.16
N GLN A 28 51.47 34.35 -28.51
CA GLN A 28 52.49 33.35 -28.83
C GLN A 28 53.25 33.64 -30.14
N LEU A 29 52.65 34.38 -31.08
CA LEU A 29 53.30 34.74 -32.34
C LEU A 29 54.28 35.92 -32.18
N SER A 30 54.09 36.78 -31.18
CA SER A 30 55.03 37.87 -30.88
C SER A 30 56.29 37.40 -30.16
N GLU A 31 56.21 36.38 -29.30
CA GLU A 31 57.36 35.91 -28.52
C GLU A 31 58.41 35.17 -29.37
N ASN A 32 58.01 34.52 -30.47
CA ASN A 32 58.92 33.75 -31.31
C ASN A 32 59.74 34.59 -32.31
N LYS A 33 59.44 35.88 -32.49
CA LYS A 33 60.16 36.74 -33.46
C LYS A 33 61.38 37.46 -32.86
N SER A 34 61.47 37.55 -31.53
CA SER A 34 62.54 38.31 -30.85
C SER A 34 63.83 37.51 -30.60
N SER A 35 63.80 36.17 -30.72
CA SER A 35 64.96 35.33 -30.37
C SER A 35 65.93 35.05 -31.54
N SER A 36 65.58 35.41 -32.78
CA SER A 36 66.34 35.00 -33.97
C SER A 36 67.41 35.99 -34.45
N GLN A 37 67.52 37.19 -33.87
CA GLN A 37 68.35 38.28 -34.42
C GLN A 37 69.67 38.59 -33.68
N ILE A 38 70.02 37.90 -32.59
CA ILE A 38 71.12 38.37 -31.71
C ILE A 38 72.47 37.63 -31.88
N MET A 39 72.60 36.58 -32.71
CA MET A 39 73.84 35.77 -32.73
C MET A 39 74.53 35.73 -34.10
N LYS A 40 75.03 36.87 -34.60
CA LYS A 40 75.80 36.90 -35.87
C LYS A 40 77.09 37.72 -35.89
N SER A 41 77.64 38.13 -34.76
CA SER A 41 78.86 38.94 -34.77
C SER A 41 79.72 38.70 -33.54
N GLN A 42 80.55 37.64 -33.59
CA GLN A 42 81.90 37.55 -33.01
C GLN A 42 82.42 36.11 -33.17
N GLU A 43 83.25 35.89 -34.19
CA GLU A 43 84.01 34.65 -34.41
C GLU A 43 85.25 34.67 -33.50
N SER A 44 85.06 34.43 -32.21
CA SER A 44 86.15 34.07 -31.30
C SER A 44 85.93 32.64 -30.87
N GLU A 45 86.78 31.74 -31.36
CA GLU A 45 86.98 30.33 -30.96
C GLU A 45 85.88 29.77 -30.03
N VAL A 46 84.69 29.61 -30.61
CA VAL A 46 83.52 29.21 -29.85
C VAL A 46 83.68 27.73 -29.52
N ASN A 47 83.95 27.42 -28.26
CA ASN A 47 83.98 26.03 -27.80
C ASN A 47 82.55 25.47 -27.82
N TYR A 48 82.18 24.88 -28.96
CA TYR A 48 80.88 24.29 -29.21
C TYR A 48 80.52 23.20 -28.18
N GLY A 49 81.52 22.54 -27.58
CA GLY A 49 81.32 21.58 -26.50
C GLY A 49 80.69 22.22 -25.26
N LEU A 50 81.19 23.38 -24.86
CA LEU A 50 80.64 24.15 -23.73
C LEU A 50 79.20 24.62 -23.98
N ILE A 51 78.91 25.12 -25.19
CA ILE A 51 77.56 25.56 -25.57
C ILE A 51 76.59 24.38 -25.60
N LEU A 52 76.98 23.25 -26.19
CA LEU A 52 76.14 22.05 -26.25
C LEU A 52 75.91 21.47 -24.85
N TYR A 53 76.91 21.50 -23.98
CA TYR A 53 76.78 21.07 -22.59
C TYR A 53 75.80 21.96 -21.82
N GLN A 54 75.94 23.29 -21.94
CA GLN A 54 75.03 24.24 -21.29
C GLN A 54 73.59 24.10 -21.81
N LYS A 55 73.42 23.91 -23.12
CA LYS A 55 72.11 23.63 -23.73
C LYS A 55 71.55 22.28 -23.28
N GLY A 56 72.40 21.29 -23.05
CA GLY A 56 72.03 19.98 -22.50
C GLY A 56 71.53 20.07 -21.06
N ILE A 57 72.20 20.87 -20.23
CA ILE A 57 71.77 21.17 -18.85
C ILE A 57 70.42 21.87 -18.87
N GLN A 58 70.25 22.92 -19.67
CA GLN A 58 68.99 23.67 -19.78
C GLN A 58 67.83 22.77 -20.19
N LYS A 59 68.01 21.95 -21.24
CA LYS A 59 66.96 20.99 -21.66
C LYS A 59 66.62 19.96 -20.60
N LYS A 60 67.61 19.49 -19.84
CA LYS A 60 67.39 18.54 -18.74
C LYS A 60 66.59 19.20 -17.62
N GLU A 61 66.90 20.45 -17.28
CA GLU A 61 66.20 21.23 -16.27
C GLU A 61 64.75 21.54 -16.70
N GLU A 62 64.53 22.01 -17.93
CA GLU A 62 63.20 22.23 -18.49
C GLU A 62 62.35 20.96 -18.47
N LYS A 63 62.94 19.82 -18.85
CA LYS A 63 62.25 18.52 -18.82
C LYS A 63 61.85 18.14 -17.40
N LEU A 64 62.70 18.42 -16.42
CA LEU A 64 62.43 18.13 -15.01
C LEU A 64 61.35 19.05 -14.44
N GLN A 65 61.41 20.36 -14.72
CA GLN A 65 60.39 21.32 -14.33
C GLN A 65 59.01 20.98 -14.94
N LYS A 66 58.98 20.59 -16.22
CA LYS A 66 57.74 20.18 -16.90
C LYS A 66 57.16 18.88 -16.33
N ALA A 67 58.02 17.94 -15.94
CA ALA A 67 57.57 16.72 -15.27
C ALA A 67 57.00 17.00 -13.87
N GLU A 68 57.61 17.94 -13.13
CA GLU A 68 57.12 18.36 -11.82
C GLU A 68 55.80 19.13 -11.90
N SER A 69 55.67 20.05 -12.86
CA SER A 69 54.41 20.78 -13.07
C SER A 69 53.27 19.83 -13.46
N ALA A 70 53.53 18.88 -14.36
CA ALA A 70 52.55 17.86 -14.74
C ALA A 70 52.11 16.99 -13.55
N ARG A 71 53.05 16.65 -12.65
CA ARG A 71 52.71 15.94 -11.39
C ARG A 71 51.84 16.78 -10.47
N LYS A 72 52.15 18.07 -10.30
CA LYS A 72 51.34 18.99 -9.49
C LYS A 72 49.94 19.16 -10.06
N ASP A 73 49.81 19.26 -11.38
CA ASP A 73 48.50 19.40 -12.04
C ASP A 73 47.67 18.12 -11.90
N LEU A 74 48.30 16.94 -12.00
CA LEU A 74 47.63 15.66 -11.78
C LEU A 74 47.18 15.46 -10.32
N GLN A 75 47.98 15.90 -9.35
CA GLN A 75 47.57 15.92 -7.95
C GLN A 75 46.39 16.88 -7.71
N LYS A 76 46.41 18.06 -8.34
CA LYS A 76 45.29 19.01 -8.26
C LYS A 76 44.02 18.46 -8.89
N SER A 77 44.09 17.78 -10.05
CA SER A 77 42.91 17.18 -10.67
C SER A 77 42.34 16.03 -9.83
N GLN A 78 43.19 15.20 -9.22
CA GLN A 78 42.77 14.15 -8.30
C GLN A 78 42.10 14.71 -7.03
N LEU A 79 42.63 15.80 -6.47
CA LEU A 79 42.00 16.50 -5.34
C LEU A 79 40.63 17.09 -5.72
N VAL A 80 40.43 17.54 -6.96
CA VAL A 80 39.12 18.00 -7.45
C VAL A 80 38.14 16.83 -7.54
N GLU A 81 38.55 15.68 -8.06
CA GLU A 81 37.70 14.48 -8.15
C GLU A 81 37.36 13.87 -6.78
N CYS A 82 38.26 14.00 -5.78
CA CYS A 82 38.02 13.57 -4.41
C CYS A 82 37.27 14.61 -3.54
N THR A 83 36.76 15.70 -4.12
CA THR A 83 35.83 16.64 -3.45
C THR A 83 34.37 16.39 -3.81
N HIS A 84 34.03 15.15 -4.18
CA HIS A 84 32.64 14.71 -4.18
C HIS A 84 32.15 14.62 -2.72
N LYS A 85 31.82 15.77 -2.13
CA LYS A 85 30.90 15.81 -1.00
C LYS A 85 29.60 15.26 -1.57
N PRO A 86 29.14 14.07 -1.16
CA PRO A 86 27.84 13.60 -1.62
C PRO A 86 26.86 14.73 -1.31
N GLN A 87 26.08 15.17 -2.31
CA GLN A 87 24.99 16.09 -2.06
C GLN A 87 24.00 15.33 -1.17
N ILE A 88 24.16 15.50 0.14
CA ILE A 88 23.25 14.96 1.12
C ILE A 88 21.92 15.67 0.85
N ASN A 89 20.96 14.92 0.33
CA ASN A 89 19.62 15.45 0.06
C ASN A 89 19.11 16.19 1.31
N SER A 90 18.40 17.29 1.12
CA SER A 90 17.83 18.09 2.22
C SER A 90 16.95 17.25 3.17
N LEU A 91 16.42 16.13 2.69
CA LEU A 91 15.73 15.12 3.51
C LEU A 91 16.68 14.41 4.49
N SER A 92 17.86 14.01 4.03
CA SER A 92 18.87 13.35 4.85
C SER A 92 19.43 14.28 5.93
N SER A 93 19.55 15.59 5.66
CA SER A 93 19.92 16.56 6.71
C SER A 93 18.82 16.72 7.75
N LYS A 94 17.53 16.70 7.34
CA LYS A 94 16.39 16.72 8.27
C LYS A 94 16.27 15.43 9.11
N ILE A 95 16.63 14.28 8.55
CA ILE A 95 16.67 12.99 9.28
C ILE A 95 17.84 12.98 10.28
N ALA A 96 18.99 13.56 9.90
CA ALA A 96 20.16 13.67 10.76
C ALA A 96 19.96 14.68 11.91
N GLN A 97 19.18 15.74 11.68
CA GLN A 97 18.67 16.65 12.71
C GLN A 97 17.58 15.94 13.53
N ARG A 98 17.98 14.89 14.26
CA ARG A 98 17.10 14.27 15.26
C ARG A 98 16.75 15.32 16.30
N SER A 99 15.48 15.37 16.68
CA SER A 99 15.06 16.17 17.84
C SER A 99 15.87 15.72 19.06
N PRO A 100 16.23 16.63 19.99
CA PRO A 100 17.01 16.29 21.17
C PRO A 100 16.24 15.39 22.16
N LYS A 101 15.03 14.96 21.81
CA LYS A 101 14.15 14.16 22.67
C LYS A 101 14.52 12.68 22.60
N PRO A 102 14.31 11.92 23.68
CA PRO A 102 14.38 10.46 23.66
C PRO A 102 13.51 9.88 22.54
N VAL A 103 13.99 8.82 21.88
CA VAL A 103 13.31 8.22 20.72
C VAL A 103 11.86 7.82 21.04
N GLY A 104 11.61 7.29 22.24
CA GLY A 104 10.26 6.89 22.67
C GLY A 104 9.27 8.06 22.74
N GLU A 105 9.68 9.19 23.30
CA GLU A 105 8.84 10.40 23.38
C GLU A 105 8.55 10.97 21.99
N HIS A 106 9.57 11.02 21.13
CA HIS A 106 9.40 11.49 19.76
C HIS A 106 8.42 10.62 18.96
N LEU A 107 8.50 9.29 19.10
CA LEU A 107 7.56 8.38 18.45
C LEU A 107 6.13 8.55 18.99
N ASN A 108 5.97 8.78 20.30
CA ASN A 108 4.66 9.04 20.89
C ASN A 108 4.06 10.38 20.41
N GLU A 109 4.86 11.43 20.30
CA GLU A 109 4.41 12.70 19.71
C GLU A 109 4.02 12.53 18.24
N LEU A 110 4.82 11.78 17.47
CA LEU A 110 4.52 11.49 16.07
C LEU A 110 3.22 10.70 15.94
N ALA A 111 2.97 9.71 16.82
CA ALA A 111 1.72 8.96 16.87
C ALA A 111 0.52 9.88 17.16
N LYS A 112 0.64 10.81 18.12
CA LYS A 112 -0.40 11.82 18.41
C LYS A 112 -0.68 12.71 17.20
N ILE A 113 0.35 13.21 16.53
CA ILE A 113 0.20 14.04 15.31
C ILE A 113 -0.49 13.26 14.18
N ILE A 114 -0.14 11.98 13.99
CA ILE A 114 -0.81 11.13 12.99
C ILE A 114 -2.27 10.92 13.34
N GLN A 115 -2.58 10.65 14.61
CA GLN A 115 -3.93 10.46 15.08
C GLN A 115 -4.77 11.72 14.90
N GLU A 116 -4.27 12.88 15.31
CA GLU A 116 -4.93 14.17 15.16
C GLU A 116 -5.19 14.49 13.67
N LYS A 117 -4.20 14.25 12.79
CA LYS A 117 -4.40 14.41 11.34
C LYS A 117 -5.49 13.50 10.78
N ARG A 118 -5.56 12.25 11.27
CA ARG A 118 -6.58 11.29 10.86
C ARG A 118 -7.97 11.73 11.32
N GLU A 119 -8.10 12.18 12.56
CA GLU A 119 -9.35 12.70 13.12
C GLU A 119 -9.80 13.96 12.37
N ASN A 120 -8.89 14.90 12.11
CA ASN A 120 -9.19 16.11 11.33
C ASN A 120 -9.62 15.78 9.89
N ALA A 121 -8.99 14.81 9.23
CA ALA A 121 -9.41 14.38 7.90
C ALA A 121 -10.79 13.71 7.90
N GLN A 122 -11.13 12.95 8.95
CA GLN A 122 -12.46 12.36 9.11
C GLN A 122 -13.52 13.43 9.37
N ASN A 123 -13.23 14.41 10.24
CA ASN A 123 -14.13 15.52 10.53
C ASN A 123 -14.37 16.38 9.29
N TYR A 124 -13.32 16.73 8.55
CA TYR A 124 -13.44 17.47 7.30
C TYR A 124 -14.28 16.73 6.26
N LYS A 125 -14.11 15.40 6.14
CA LYS A 125 -14.93 14.58 5.26
C LYS A 125 -16.40 14.60 5.70
N LEU A 126 -16.66 14.47 7.00
CA LEU A 126 -18.01 14.53 7.57
C LEU A 126 -18.66 15.90 7.30
N GLU A 127 -17.92 16.99 7.45
CA GLU A 127 -18.38 18.35 7.16
C GLU A 127 -18.74 18.51 5.68
N LEU A 128 -17.91 18.02 4.75
CA LEU A 128 -18.21 18.02 3.32
C LEU A 128 -19.46 17.19 3.01
N GLU A 129 -19.60 16.01 3.61
CA GLU A 129 -20.78 15.16 3.46
C GLU A 129 -22.03 15.88 3.98
N GLN A 130 -21.95 16.55 5.13
CA GLN A 130 -23.05 17.37 5.69
C GLN A 130 -23.42 18.55 4.78
N GLN A 131 -22.45 19.28 4.23
CA GLN A 131 -22.69 20.38 3.31
C GLN A 131 -23.30 19.92 1.98
N SER A 132 -22.98 18.70 1.54
CA SER A 132 -23.50 18.13 0.28
C SER A 132 -24.95 17.64 0.38
N CYS A 133 -25.49 17.47 1.58
CA CYS A 133 -26.88 17.04 1.78
C CYS A 133 -27.84 18.21 1.54
N SER A 134 -28.77 18.09 0.59
CA SER A 134 -29.82 19.10 0.37
C SER A 134 -30.84 19.15 1.52
N PHE A 135 -30.99 18.06 2.26
CA PHE A 135 -31.94 17.92 3.36
C PHE A 135 -31.27 18.19 4.71
N HIS A 136 -31.66 19.29 5.34
CA HIS A 136 -31.18 19.71 6.66
C HIS A 136 -32.34 19.61 7.66
N PRO A 137 -32.57 18.44 8.28
CA PRO A 137 -33.67 18.29 9.22
C PRO A 137 -33.48 19.25 10.39
N GLN A 138 -34.49 20.09 10.64
CA GLN A 138 -34.51 20.93 11.83
C GLN A 138 -34.84 20.04 13.03
N ILE A 139 -33.87 19.89 13.93
CA ILE A 139 -34.08 19.16 15.19
C ILE A 139 -35.00 20.01 16.06
N ASN A 140 -36.10 19.42 16.54
CA ASN A 140 -37.00 20.07 17.48
C ASN A 140 -36.24 20.50 18.75
N ARG A 141 -36.58 21.66 19.33
CA ARG A 141 -35.91 22.20 20.54
C ARG A 141 -35.84 21.17 21.68
N VAL A 142 -36.88 20.36 21.85
CA VAL A 142 -36.92 19.28 22.85
C VAL A 142 -35.84 18.24 22.59
N SER A 143 -35.71 17.78 21.33
CA SER A 143 -34.67 16.82 20.94
C SER A 143 -33.27 17.41 21.09
N SER A 144 -33.07 18.70 20.78
CA SER A 144 -31.80 19.39 21.06
C SER A 144 -31.48 19.38 22.55
N SER A 145 -32.45 19.72 23.41
CA SER A 145 -32.28 19.71 24.87
C SER A 145 -31.92 18.32 25.40
N ILE A 146 -32.53 17.25 24.87
CA ILE A 146 -32.19 15.87 25.26
C ILE A 146 -30.74 15.52 24.89
N VAL A 147 -30.27 15.95 23.71
CA VAL A 147 -28.89 15.72 23.28
C VAL A 147 -27.91 16.52 24.13
N ASP A 148 -28.23 17.78 24.44
CA ASP A 148 -27.38 18.64 25.28
C ASP A 148 -27.32 18.14 26.73
N GLU A 149 -28.43 17.64 27.26
CA GLU A 149 -28.47 17.02 28.59
C GLU A 149 -27.67 15.72 28.63
N LYS A 150 -27.76 14.87 27.59
CA LYS A 150 -26.88 13.70 27.43
C LYS A 150 -25.41 14.08 27.33
N LYS A 151 -25.08 15.16 26.59
CA LYS A 151 -23.71 15.67 26.51
C LYS A 151 -23.20 16.15 27.86
N LYS A 152 -24.03 16.87 28.63
CA LYS A 152 -23.69 17.30 30.00
C LYS A 152 -23.49 16.10 30.94
N GLN A 153 -24.32 15.06 30.84
CA GLN A 153 -24.11 13.82 31.59
C GLN A 153 -22.80 13.12 31.20
N SER A 154 -22.43 13.12 29.92
CA SER A 154 -21.15 12.56 29.45
C SER A 154 -19.90 13.38 29.82
N GLN A 155 -20.07 14.64 30.23
CA GLN A 155 -18.98 15.48 30.75
C GLN A 155 -18.68 15.21 32.23
N ILE A 156 -19.60 14.56 32.96
CA ILE A 156 -19.28 13.99 34.26
C ILE A 156 -18.33 12.82 33.95
N ALA A 157 -17.09 12.91 34.43
CA ALA A 157 -15.98 12.01 34.11
C ALA A 157 -16.13 10.59 34.70
N ILE A 158 -17.33 10.02 34.60
CA ILE A 158 -17.59 8.61 34.89
C ILE A 158 -17.04 7.82 33.70
N PRO A 159 -16.07 6.92 33.92
CA PRO A 159 -15.57 6.05 32.87
C PRO A 159 -16.72 5.31 32.17
N HIS A 160 -16.65 5.18 30.85
CA HIS A 160 -17.73 4.59 30.05
C HIS A 160 -18.21 3.22 30.57
N TYR A 161 -17.30 2.39 31.07
CA TYR A 161 -17.65 1.07 31.62
C TYR A 161 -18.58 1.17 32.85
N GLU A 162 -18.39 2.17 33.71
CA GLU A 162 -19.16 2.35 34.94
C GLU A 162 -20.58 2.84 34.63
N SER A 163 -20.73 3.70 33.62
CA SER A 163 -22.04 4.08 33.08
C SER A 163 -22.81 2.86 32.54
N LEU A 164 -22.12 1.91 31.89
CA LEU A 164 -22.77 0.68 31.39
C LEU A 164 -23.24 -0.24 32.52
N TYR A 165 -22.50 -0.31 33.63
CA TYR A 165 -22.92 -1.08 34.81
C TYR A 165 -24.18 -0.47 35.45
N GLN A 166 -24.21 0.86 35.61
CA GLN A 166 -25.39 1.56 36.12
C GLN A 166 -26.61 1.36 35.20
N ASP A 167 -26.43 1.43 33.89
CA ASP A 167 -27.50 1.17 32.92
C ASP A 167 -28.03 -0.27 33.01
N MET A 168 -27.15 -1.24 33.24
CA MET A 168 -27.51 -2.64 33.43
C MET A 168 -28.32 -2.82 34.73
N ASP A 169 -27.88 -2.21 35.82
CA ASP A 169 -28.58 -2.29 37.12
C ASP A 169 -29.98 -1.68 37.03
N VAL A 170 -30.12 -0.52 36.39
CA VAL A 170 -31.44 0.12 36.17
C VAL A 170 -32.35 -0.76 35.31
N LYS A 171 -31.82 -1.37 34.25
CA LYS A 171 -32.59 -2.32 33.42
C LYS A 171 -33.03 -3.54 34.23
N GLN A 172 -32.14 -4.07 35.06
CA GLN A 172 -32.43 -5.24 35.88
C GLN A 172 -33.48 -4.93 36.95
N GLN A 173 -33.41 -3.75 37.58
CA GLN A 173 -34.45 -3.28 38.50
C GLN A 173 -35.81 -3.17 37.81
N LYS A 174 -35.88 -2.53 36.62
CA LYS A 174 -37.12 -2.45 35.85
C LYS A 174 -37.67 -3.82 35.44
N LEU A 175 -36.80 -4.77 35.10
CA LEU A 175 -37.22 -6.14 34.76
C LEU A 175 -37.83 -6.83 35.99
N ASN A 176 -37.18 -6.70 37.15
CA ASN A 176 -37.67 -7.26 38.41
C ASN A 176 -39.01 -6.63 38.83
N GLU A 177 -39.20 -5.33 38.61
CA GLU A 177 -40.47 -4.64 38.83
C GLU A 177 -41.57 -5.17 37.91
N LEU A 178 -41.27 -5.34 36.62
CA LEU A 178 -42.21 -5.93 35.66
C LEU A 178 -42.57 -7.37 36.04
N ASP A 179 -41.60 -8.20 36.42
CA ASP A 179 -41.84 -9.58 36.85
C ASP A 179 -42.72 -9.64 38.09
N ARG A 180 -42.48 -8.76 39.08
CA ARG A 180 -43.33 -8.63 40.28
C ARG A 180 -44.76 -8.21 39.92
N ASN A 181 -44.90 -7.25 39.02
CA ASN A 181 -46.21 -6.77 38.56
C ASN A 181 -46.94 -7.83 37.73
N TYR A 182 -46.22 -8.59 36.92
CA TYR A 182 -46.75 -9.68 36.11
C TYR A 182 -47.24 -10.84 37.00
N PHE A 183 -46.51 -11.17 38.07
CA PHE A 183 -46.93 -12.22 39.01
C PHE A 183 -48.09 -11.83 39.94
N THR A 184 -48.27 -10.54 40.21
CA THR A 184 -49.34 -10.05 41.10
C THR A 184 -50.68 -9.86 40.39
N GLN A 185 -50.68 -9.79 39.05
CA GLN A 185 -51.91 -9.90 38.29
C GLN A 185 -52.44 -11.34 38.42
N LYS A 186 -53.66 -11.48 38.96
CA LYS A 186 -54.35 -12.77 39.15
C LYS A 186 -54.58 -13.46 37.80
N HIS A 187 -53.56 -14.15 37.29
CA HIS A 187 -53.71 -15.01 36.13
C HIS A 187 -54.43 -16.29 36.55
N THR A 188 -55.47 -16.67 35.81
CA THR A 188 -56.30 -17.86 36.07
C THR A 188 -55.62 -19.17 35.66
N PHE A 189 -54.46 -19.11 35.00
CA PHE A 189 -53.73 -20.26 34.51
C PHE A 189 -52.42 -20.42 35.29
N HIS A 190 -52.35 -21.46 36.11
CA HIS A 190 -51.15 -21.87 36.84
C HIS A 190 -50.78 -23.28 36.35
N PRO A 191 -50.02 -23.39 35.25
CA PRO A 191 -49.63 -24.70 34.75
C PRO A 191 -48.81 -25.40 35.83
N LYS A 192 -49.26 -26.59 36.25
CA LYS A 192 -48.47 -27.45 37.13
C LYS A 192 -47.28 -27.94 36.32
N ILE A 193 -46.10 -27.45 36.66
CA ILE A 193 -44.85 -27.91 36.07
C ILE A 193 -44.62 -29.36 36.55
N ASP A 194 -44.29 -30.27 35.64
CA ASP A 194 -43.98 -31.66 35.99
C ASP A 194 -42.79 -31.71 36.96
N GLN A 195 -42.77 -32.68 37.88
CA GLN A 195 -41.70 -32.83 38.89
C GLN A 195 -40.28 -32.88 38.29
N ILE A 196 -40.14 -33.37 37.05
CA ILE A 196 -38.87 -33.42 36.32
C ILE A 196 -38.43 -32.01 35.90
N SER A 197 -39.35 -31.18 35.43
CA SER A 197 -39.06 -29.80 35.06
C SER A 197 -38.87 -28.92 36.30
N GLU A 198 -39.57 -29.22 37.39
CA GLU A 198 -39.34 -28.59 38.69
C GLU A 198 -37.92 -28.90 39.21
N GLN A 199 -37.44 -30.15 39.09
CA GLN A 199 -36.05 -30.51 39.41
C GLN A 199 -35.00 -29.83 38.50
N LEU A 200 -35.31 -29.60 37.22
CA LEU A 200 -34.43 -28.88 36.30
C LEU A 200 -34.40 -27.37 36.56
N VAL A 201 -35.50 -26.83 37.09
CA VAL A 201 -35.69 -25.40 37.39
C VAL A 201 -35.44 -25.06 38.86
N GLN A 202 -35.17 -26.04 39.73
CA GLN A 202 -34.86 -25.88 41.17
C GLN A 202 -33.84 -24.74 41.41
N GLY A 203 -34.35 -23.51 41.51
CA GLY A 203 -33.82 -22.24 41.99
C GLY A 203 -32.39 -21.79 41.66
N LEU A 204 -31.51 -22.66 41.16
CA LEU A 204 -30.09 -22.40 41.09
C LEU A 204 -29.84 -21.54 39.86
N SER A 205 -29.29 -20.36 40.14
CA SER A 205 -28.78 -19.44 39.15
C SER A 205 -27.81 -20.19 38.21
N PHE A 206 -27.69 -19.69 36.98
CA PHE A 206 -26.78 -20.28 36.00
C PHE A 206 -25.35 -20.42 36.56
N GLU A 207 -24.89 -19.47 37.37
CA GLU A 207 -23.55 -19.47 37.93
C GLU A 207 -23.38 -20.54 39.03
N GLU A 208 -24.38 -20.75 39.90
CA GLU A 208 -24.36 -21.83 40.89
C GLU A 208 -24.35 -23.22 40.21
N ARG A 209 -25.07 -23.35 39.09
CA ARG A 209 -25.09 -24.57 38.27
C ARG A 209 -23.71 -24.85 37.68
N ARG A 210 -23.05 -23.81 37.15
CA ARG A 210 -21.68 -23.87 36.62
C ARG A 210 -20.65 -24.20 37.70
N GLN A 211 -20.79 -23.64 38.90
CA GLN A 211 -19.93 -23.94 40.04
C GLN A 211 -20.09 -25.39 40.50
N LYS A 212 -21.31 -25.91 40.59
CA LYS A 212 -21.56 -27.34 40.89
C LYS A 212 -20.84 -28.27 39.91
N PHE A 213 -20.88 -27.97 38.60
CA PHE A 213 -20.13 -28.76 37.61
C PHE A 213 -18.61 -28.70 37.84
N ARG A 214 -18.07 -27.53 38.18
CA ARG A 214 -16.64 -27.39 38.51
C ARG A 214 -16.25 -28.17 39.76
N HIS A 215 -17.08 -28.16 40.80
CA HIS A 215 -16.84 -28.93 42.02
C HIS A 215 -16.90 -30.43 41.76
N LYS A 216 -17.87 -30.90 40.97
CA LYS A 216 -17.98 -32.32 40.57
C LYS A 216 -16.76 -32.81 39.77
N SER A 217 -16.18 -31.95 38.92
CA SER A 217 -14.92 -32.26 38.22
C SER A 217 -13.71 -32.28 39.16
N LYS A 218 -13.69 -31.45 40.20
CA LYS A 218 -12.62 -31.45 41.21
C LYS A 218 -12.70 -32.66 42.14
N GLU A 219 -13.90 -33.06 42.56
CA GLU A 219 -14.11 -34.26 43.39
C GLU A 219 -13.66 -35.54 42.67
N ARG A 220 -13.90 -35.64 41.36
CA ARG A 220 -13.35 -36.74 40.54
C ARG A 220 -11.82 -36.77 40.47
N ASN A 221 -11.17 -35.63 40.68
CA ASN A 221 -9.71 -35.53 40.68
C ASN A 221 -9.11 -35.65 42.10
N SER A 222 -9.88 -35.45 43.16
CA SER A 222 -9.39 -35.48 44.54
C SER A 222 -9.52 -36.84 45.24
N SER A 223 -10.25 -37.81 44.66
CA SER A 223 -10.29 -39.19 45.18
C SER A 223 -9.27 -40.13 44.51
N ALA A 224 -8.31 -39.58 43.77
CA ALA A 224 -7.17 -40.36 43.28
C ALA A 224 -6.17 -40.54 44.43
N ASP A 225 -6.35 -41.63 45.18
CA ASP A 225 -5.34 -42.18 46.10
C ASP A 225 -3.93 -42.06 45.48
N GLU A 226 -3.03 -41.34 46.15
CA GLU A 226 -1.63 -41.13 45.75
C GLU A 226 -0.81 -42.43 45.62
N SER A 227 -1.40 -43.59 45.92
CA SER A 227 -0.79 -44.90 45.75
C SER A 227 -0.76 -45.40 44.29
N ASN A 228 -1.50 -44.76 43.37
CA ASN A 228 -1.43 -45.02 41.92
C ASN A 228 -0.56 -44.01 41.17
N MET A 229 0.61 -43.70 41.74
CA MET A 229 1.68 -43.02 41.03
C MET A 229 2.00 -43.79 39.74
N PHE A 230 1.94 -43.10 38.61
CA PHE A 230 2.12 -43.66 37.26
C PHE A 230 3.42 -44.47 37.19
N ARG A 231 3.30 -45.79 37.35
CA ARG A 231 4.37 -46.73 37.01
C ARG A 231 4.15 -47.09 35.55
N PRO A 232 4.95 -46.55 34.61
CA PRO A 232 4.87 -47.03 33.23
C PRO A 232 5.05 -48.54 33.28
N ARG A 233 4.07 -49.28 32.76
CA ARG A 233 4.17 -50.74 32.67
C ARG A 233 5.18 -51.09 31.59
N THR A 234 6.46 -50.90 31.88
CA THR A 234 7.56 -51.40 31.06
C THR A 234 7.55 -52.92 31.17
N GLY A 235 7.34 -53.61 30.05
CA GLY A 235 7.32 -55.08 30.01
C GLY A 235 6.00 -55.72 29.64
N ARG A 236 4.97 -54.97 29.24
CA ARG A 236 3.90 -55.60 28.45
C ARG A 236 4.49 -55.99 27.09
N PRO A 237 4.48 -57.29 26.69
CA PRO A 237 4.76 -57.63 25.31
C PRO A 237 3.76 -56.85 24.43
N PRO A 238 4.20 -56.28 23.29
CA PRO A 238 3.31 -55.52 22.43
C PRO A 238 2.07 -56.35 22.14
N GLU A 239 0.90 -55.74 22.36
CA GLU A 239 -0.38 -56.27 21.92
C GLU A 239 -0.22 -56.64 20.44
N GLN A 240 -0.50 -57.92 20.12
CA GLN A 240 -0.04 -58.64 18.93
C GLN A 240 0.37 -57.71 17.77
N ARG A 241 1.67 -57.68 17.48
CA ARG A 241 2.20 -56.90 16.37
C ARG A 241 1.48 -57.36 15.10
N PRO A 242 0.77 -56.47 14.38
CA PRO A 242 0.13 -56.86 13.13
C PRO A 242 1.19 -57.42 12.19
N GLU A 243 0.89 -58.54 11.54
CA GLU A 243 1.86 -59.32 10.73
C GLU A 243 2.59 -58.44 9.70
N ASN A 244 1.93 -57.41 9.18
CA ASN A 244 2.47 -56.47 8.20
C ASN A 244 2.50 -55.03 8.74
N LEU A 245 3.29 -54.79 9.80
CA LEU A 245 3.47 -53.47 10.39
C LEU A 245 3.81 -52.39 9.35
N PHE A 246 4.68 -52.71 8.38
CA PHE A 246 5.10 -51.77 7.35
C PHE A 246 3.96 -51.35 6.42
N ASP A 247 3.10 -52.29 6.03
CA ASP A 247 1.95 -51.99 5.17
C ASP A 247 0.92 -51.12 5.90
N ASN A 248 0.71 -51.38 7.19
CA ASN A 248 -0.21 -50.58 8.01
C ASN A 248 0.33 -49.16 8.21
N LEU A 249 1.63 -49.01 8.53
CA LEU A 249 2.26 -47.69 8.63
C LEU A 249 2.25 -46.93 7.29
N TYR A 250 2.43 -47.64 6.18
CA TYR A 250 2.35 -47.04 4.85
C TYR A 250 0.92 -46.57 4.50
N LYS A 251 -0.09 -47.39 4.80
CA LYS A 251 -1.51 -47.01 4.67
C LYS A 251 -1.86 -45.82 5.55
N ASP A 252 -1.38 -45.79 6.79
CA ASP A 252 -1.59 -44.67 7.71
C ASP A 252 -0.92 -43.39 7.20
N ALA A 253 0.29 -43.50 6.65
CA ALA A 253 0.99 -42.38 6.03
C ALA A 253 0.24 -41.83 4.81
N GLN A 254 -0.28 -42.72 3.95
CA GLN A 254 -1.13 -42.32 2.82
C GLN A 254 -2.41 -41.63 3.28
N LEU A 255 -3.08 -42.16 4.30
CA LEU A 255 -4.29 -41.59 4.86
C LEU A 255 -4.04 -40.21 5.49
N LEU A 256 -2.90 -40.03 6.17
CA LEU A 256 -2.48 -38.72 6.68
C LEU A 256 -2.16 -37.73 5.56
N ALA A 257 -1.51 -38.19 4.48
CA ALA A 257 -1.24 -37.37 3.31
C ALA A 257 -2.55 -36.90 2.63
N GLN A 258 -3.52 -37.81 2.48
CA GLN A 258 -4.85 -37.49 1.95
C GLN A 258 -5.59 -36.48 2.84
N LYS A 259 -5.58 -36.67 4.17
CA LYS A 259 -6.17 -35.72 5.12
C LYS A 259 -5.53 -34.33 5.01
N ARG A 260 -4.21 -34.25 4.89
CA ARG A 260 -3.50 -32.97 4.69
C ARG A 260 -3.88 -32.30 3.38
N ALA A 261 -3.98 -33.07 2.29
CA ALA A 261 -4.42 -32.56 0.99
C ALA A 261 -5.87 -32.05 1.03
N ALA A 262 -6.77 -32.75 1.73
CA ALA A 262 -8.16 -32.34 1.94
C ALA A 262 -8.27 -31.03 2.74
N VAL A 263 -7.46 -30.86 3.79
CA VAL A 263 -7.45 -29.62 4.58
C VAL A 263 -6.91 -28.44 3.75
N LEU A 264 -5.85 -28.66 2.97
CA LEU A 264 -5.29 -27.62 2.09
C LEU A 264 -6.26 -27.21 0.98
N SER A 265 -6.94 -28.16 0.35
CA SER A 265 -7.96 -27.87 -0.67
C SER A 265 -9.15 -27.12 -0.07
N CYS A 266 -9.69 -27.55 1.07
CA CYS A 266 -10.76 -26.84 1.77
C CYS A 266 -10.34 -25.42 2.19
N SER A 267 -9.11 -25.24 2.67
CA SER A 267 -8.56 -23.92 2.99
C SER A 267 -8.46 -23.02 1.76
N LYS A 268 -7.96 -23.55 0.63
CA LYS A 268 -7.86 -22.83 -0.64
C LYS A 268 -9.25 -22.42 -1.15
N GLU A 269 -10.23 -23.31 -1.07
CA GLU A 269 -11.61 -23.03 -1.45
C GLU A 269 -12.23 -21.96 -0.55
N ARG A 270 -12.01 -22.02 0.77
CA ARG A 270 -12.43 -20.96 1.71
C ARG A 270 -11.77 -19.62 1.36
N MET A 271 -10.48 -19.58 1.02
CA MET A 271 -9.83 -18.33 0.61
C MET A 271 -10.40 -17.78 -0.71
N MET A 272 -10.66 -18.65 -1.69
CA MET A 272 -11.33 -18.22 -2.93
C MET A 272 -12.75 -17.71 -2.65
N ASN A 273 -13.51 -18.38 -1.80
CA ASN A 273 -14.87 -17.96 -1.44
C ASN A 273 -14.89 -16.73 -0.51
N GLN A 274 -13.84 -16.51 0.30
CA GLN A 274 -13.67 -15.28 1.06
C GLN A 274 -13.28 -14.11 0.16
N SER A 275 -12.51 -14.32 -0.92
CA SER A 275 -12.27 -13.28 -1.92
C SER A 275 -13.52 -12.89 -2.71
N LYS A 276 -14.52 -13.79 -2.75
CA LYS A 276 -15.91 -13.48 -3.09
C LYS A 276 -16.64 -12.91 -1.86
N VAL A 277 -16.06 -11.93 -1.16
CA VAL A 277 -16.81 -11.14 -0.17
C VAL A 277 -18.03 -10.66 -0.92
N ARG A 278 -19.22 -11.17 -0.55
CA ARG A 278 -20.47 -10.78 -1.19
C ARG A 278 -20.55 -9.27 -1.01
N ALA A 279 -20.31 -8.55 -2.10
CA ALA A 279 -20.66 -7.15 -2.16
C ALA A 279 -22.11 -7.08 -1.66
N SER A 280 -22.37 -6.19 -0.70
CA SER A 280 -23.74 -5.98 -0.20
C SER A 280 -24.68 -5.90 -1.41
N GLN A 281 -25.90 -6.41 -1.32
CA GLN A 281 -26.91 -6.30 -2.39
C GLN A 281 -27.01 -4.85 -2.91
N LYS A 282 -26.84 -3.87 -2.02
CA LYS A 282 -26.77 -2.44 -2.36
C LYS A 282 -25.56 -2.09 -3.23
N SER A 283 -24.39 -2.65 -2.96
CA SER A 283 -23.19 -2.45 -3.76
C SER A 283 -23.31 -3.10 -5.14
N GLU A 284 -23.94 -4.27 -5.22
CA GLU A 284 -24.21 -4.92 -6.50
C GLU A 284 -25.17 -4.08 -7.36
N PHE A 285 -26.26 -3.60 -6.76
CA PHE A 285 -27.20 -2.67 -7.39
C PHE A 285 -26.51 -1.39 -7.89
N LEU A 286 -25.66 -0.76 -7.08
CA LEU A 286 -24.91 0.44 -7.48
C LEU A 286 -23.95 0.16 -8.65
N THR A 287 -23.33 -1.02 -8.67
CA THR A 287 -22.42 -1.41 -9.75
C THR A 287 -23.21 -1.66 -11.04
N GLN A 288 -24.35 -2.34 -10.96
CA GLN A 288 -25.26 -2.54 -12.09
C GLN A 288 -25.78 -1.21 -12.63
N GLN A 289 -26.19 -0.29 -11.76
CA GLN A 289 -26.63 1.04 -12.16
C GLN A 289 -25.51 1.83 -12.84
N ALA A 290 -24.27 1.73 -12.36
CA ALA A 290 -23.12 2.37 -12.99
C ALA A 290 -22.85 1.80 -14.39
N ILE A 291 -23.01 0.49 -14.59
CA ILE A 291 -22.89 -0.15 -15.90
C ILE A 291 -24.00 0.33 -16.83
N ILE A 292 -25.26 0.31 -16.39
CA ILE A 292 -26.40 0.79 -17.17
C ILE A 292 -26.20 2.25 -17.60
N ASN A 293 -25.79 3.12 -16.67
CA ASN A 293 -25.52 4.52 -16.98
C ASN A 293 -24.36 4.66 -17.97
N SER A 294 -23.31 3.83 -17.86
CA SER A 294 -22.19 3.83 -18.79
C SER A 294 -22.61 3.39 -20.19
N LEU A 295 -23.43 2.34 -20.29
CA LEU A 295 -23.97 1.85 -21.55
C LEU A 295 -24.94 2.85 -22.19
N ALA A 296 -25.78 3.52 -21.39
CA ALA A 296 -26.64 4.60 -21.85
C ALA A 296 -25.82 5.76 -22.43
N ASN A 297 -24.74 6.17 -21.76
CA ASN A 297 -23.85 7.21 -22.29
C ASN A 297 -23.13 6.77 -23.57
N ILE A 298 -22.79 5.47 -23.69
CA ILE A 298 -22.19 4.92 -24.92
C ILE A 298 -23.22 4.97 -26.06
N PHE A 299 -24.47 4.60 -25.79
CA PHE A 299 -25.56 4.71 -26.76
C PHE A 299 -25.71 6.15 -27.27
N ASP A 300 -25.78 7.12 -26.34
CA ASP A 300 -25.91 8.55 -26.67
C ASP A 300 -24.71 9.12 -27.43
N LEU A 301 -23.55 8.45 -27.40
CA LEU A 301 -22.37 8.83 -28.20
C LEU A 301 -22.38 8.22 -29.61
N ILE A 302 -23.12 7.14 -29.79
CA ILE A 302 -23.22 6.38 -31.04
C ILE A 302 -24.40 6.86 -31.89
N ASP A 303 -25.52 7.18 -31.23
CA ASP A 303 -26.73 7.77 -31.82
C ASP A 303 -26.46 9.23 -32.18
N THR A 304 -26.02 9.48 -33.42
CA THR A 304 -25.69 10.83 -33.88
C THR A 304 -26.89 11.64 -34.34
N ASP A 305 -27.98 10.96 -34.69
CA ASP A 305 -29.24 11.54 -35.14
C ASP A 305 -30.20 11.83 -33.96
N ASP A 306 -29.90 11.35 -32.75
CA ASP A 306 -30.72 11.45 -31.55
C ASP A 306 -32.16 10.92 -31.78
N ASP A 307 -32.32 9.94 -32.67
CA ASP A 307 -33.63 9.36 -32.98
C ASP A 307 -34.04 8.25 -31.99
N GLY A 308 -33.11 7.84 -31.11
CA GLY A 308 -33.32 6.82 -30.08
C GLY A 308 -33.14 5.39 -30.59
N GLU A 309 -32.68 5.22 -31.82
CA GLU A 309 -32.46 3.96 -32.52
C GLU A 309 -31.04 3.91 -33.09
N ILE A 310 -30.42 2.72 -33.14
CA ILE A 310 -29.10 2.56 -33.75
C ILE A 310 -29.10 1.48 -34.82
N ASP A 311 -28.54 1.83 -35.97
CA ASP A 311 -28.37 0.98 -37.14
C ASP A 311 -26.91 0.70 -37.42
N ALA A 312 -26.57 -0.53 -37.81
CA ALA A 312 -25.20 -0.93 -38.21
C ALA A 312 -24.55 0.02 -39.24
N ILE A 313 -25.35 0.70 -40.06
CA ILE A 313 -24.89 1.60 -41.14
C ILE A 313 -24.62 3.03 -40.62
N ARG A 314 -25.34 3.50 -39.61
CA ARG A 314 -25.32 4.91 -39.15
C ARG A 314 -24.47 5.14 -37.90
N ILE A 315 -24.05 4.09 -37.22
CA ILE A 315 -23.26 4.15 -35.99
C ILE A 315 -21.94 4.91 -36.19
N ASN A 316 -21.73 5.97 -35.39
CA ASN A 316 -20.47 6.69 -35.35
C ASN A 316 -19.54 6.17 -34.24
N LEU A 317 -18.53 5.40 -34.61
CA LEU A 317 -17.55 4.84 -33.66
C LEU A 317 -16.39 5.79 -33.34
N GLY A 318 -16.28 6.94 -34.02
CA GLY A 318 -15.10 7.82 -33.93
C GLY A 318 -14.87 8.44 -32.55
N ASN A 319 -15.94 8.60 -31.76
CA ASN A 319 -15.89 9.22 -30.43
C ASN A 319 -15.65 8.20 -29.30
N LEU A 320 -15.68 6.89 -29.60
CA LEU A 320 -15.52 5.84 -28.62
C LEU A 320 -14.06 5.42 -28.45
N ASN A 321 -13.75 4.97 -27.23
CA ASN A 321 -12.44 4.37 -26.96
C ASN A 321 -12.33 3.03 -27.71
N GLN A 322 -11.20 2.80 -28.37
CA GLN A 322 -10.92 1.55 -29.11
C GLN A 322 -11.12 0.29 -28.27
N THR A 323 -10.82 0.33 -26.96
CA THR A 323 -11.06 -0.82 -26.07
C THR A 323 -12.55 -1.10 -25.90
N VAL A 324 -13.38 -0.07 -25.83
CA VAL A 324 -14.84 -0.20 -25.71
C VAL A 324 -15.43 -0.75 -27.00
N ILE A 325 -14.93 -0.29 -28.16
CA ILE A 325 -15.33 -0.81 -29.47
C ILE A 325 -15.02 -2.31 -29.57
N GLN A 326 -13.82 -2.73 -29.16
CA GLN A 326 -13.44 -4.15 -29.15
C GLN A 326 -14.34 -4.99 -28.23
N ILE A 327 -14.69 -4.46 -27.06
CA ILE A 327 -15.59 -5.14 -26.12
C ILE A 327 -16.98 -5.31 -26.72
N LEU A 328 -17.51 -4.29 -27.41
CA LEU A 328 -18.86 -4.30 -28.00
C LEU A 328 -18.93 -4.92 -29.41
N GLN A 329 -17.78 -5.24 -30.01
CA GLN A 329 -17.69 -5.79 -31.36
C GLN A 329 -18.62 -7.00 -31.63
N PRO A 330 -18.76 -7.99 -30.71
CA PRO A 330 -19.68 -9.12 -30.93
C PRO A 330 -21.13 -8.67 -31.13
N LEU A 331 -21.58 -7.68 -30.35
CA LEU A 331 -22.94 -7.13 -30.45
C LEU A 331 -23.14 -6.41 -31.80
N PHE A 332 -22.17 -5.61 -32.23
CA PHE A 332 -22.26 -4.91 -33.51
C PHE A 332 -22.25 -5.88 -34.70
N SER A 333 -21.48 -6.98 -34.60
CA SER A 333 -21.47 -8.01 -35.65
C SER A 333 -22.83 -8.70 -35.77
N GLU A 334 -23.49 -8.99 -34.64
CA GLU A 334 -24.84 -9.56 -34.62
C GLU A 334 -25.89 -8.61 -35.19
N MET A 335 -25.79 -7.31 -34.88
CA MET A 335 -26.65 -6.28 -35.47
C MET A 335 -26.46 -6.16 -36.99
N GLU A 336 -25.22 -6.21 -37.47
CA GLU A 336 -24.89 -6.13 -38.90
C GLU A 336 -25.43 -7.34 -39.67
N GLU A 337 -25.26 -8.55 -39.12
CA GLU A 337 -25.73 -9.79 -39.74
C GLU A 337 -27.27 -9.84 -39.78
N GLY A 338 -27.94 -9.46 -38.70
CA GLY A 338 -29.39 -9.46 -38.60
C GLY A 338 -30.09 -8.26 -39.25
N ARG A 339 -29.33 -7.20 -39.59
CA ARG A 339 -29.86 -5.88 -40.00
C ARG A 339 -30.93 -5.36 -39.03
N HIS A 340 -30.70 -5.57 -37.74
CA HIS A 340 -31.62 -5.15 -36.69
C HIS A 340 -31.31 -3.71 -36.28
N VAL A 341 -32.37 -2.92 -36.20
CA VAL A 341 -32.37 -1.62 -35.51
C VAL A 341 -32.54 -1.90 -34.02
N LEU A 342 -31.70 -1.32 -33.17
CA LEU A 342 -31.86 -1.47 -31.72
C LEU A 342 -32.29 -0.16 -31.08
N SER A 343 -33.38 -0.19 -30.32
CA SER A 343 -33.73 0.89 -29.41
C SER A 343 -32.73 0.97 -28.25
N LYS A 344 -32.67 2.13 -27.58
CA LYS A 344 -31.81 2.33 -26.38
C LYS A 344 -31.97 1.23 -25.33
N SER A 345 -33.21 0.78 -25.07
CA SER A 345 -33.49 -0.30 -24.12
C SER A 345 -32.93 -1.65 -24.58
N GLU A 346 -33.13 -2.00 -25.85
CA GLU A 346 -32.68 -3.28 -26.41
C GLU A 346 -31.15 -3.34 -26.51
N PHE A 347 -30.51 -2.21 -26.85
CA PHE A 347 -29.07 -2.09 -26.80
C PHE A 347 -28.52 -2.32 -25.39
N ILE A 348 -29.09 -1.65 -24.37
CA ILE A 348 -28.64 -1.81 -22.98
C ILE A 348 -28.84 -3.26 -22.52
N GLU A 349 -29.98 -3.89 -22.84
CA GLU A 349 -30.22 -5.29 -22.45
C GLU A 349 -29.23 -6.25 -23.12
N SER A 350 -29.00 -6.09 -24.42
CA SER A 350 -28.08 -6.94 -25.19
C SER A 350 -26.63 -6.73 -24.75
N ALA A 351 -26.22 -5.48 -24.54
CA ALA A 351 -24.89 -5.15 -24.00
C ALA A 351 -24.72 -5.65 -22.56
N MET A 352 -25.75 -5.64 -21.72
CA MET A 352 -25.69 -6.21 -20.37
C MET A 352 -25.43 -7.72 -20.40
N ARG A 353 -26.08 -8.47 -21.31
CA ARG A 353 -25.81 -9.91 -21.51
C ARG A 353 -24.33 -10.14 -21.86
N LEU A 354 -23.78 -9.31 -22.74
CA LEU A 354 -22.35 -9.35 -23.08
C LEU A 354 -21.47 -9.05 -21.86
N VAL A 355 -21.79 -8.02 -21.06
CA VAL A 355 -21.05 -7.64 -19.86
C VAL A 355 -20.96 -8.77 -18.83
N TYR A 356 -21.98 -9.63 -18.71
CA TYR A 356 -21.91 -10.78 -17.81
C TYR A 356 -20.83 -11.80 -18.18
N THR A 357 -20.47 -11.88 -19.46
CA THR A 357 -19.40 -12.77 -19.97
C THR A 357 -18.00 -12.18 -19.85
N LEU A 358 -17.89 -10.86 -19.68
CA LEU A 358 -16.60 -10.14 -19.65
C LEU A 358 -15.80 -10.39 -18.36
N SER A 359 -14.48 -10.33 -18.51
CA SER A 359 -13.54 -10.31 -17.39
C SER A 359 -13.67 -9.02 -16.56
N ASN A 360 -13.21 -9.04 -15.31
CA ASN A 360 -13.21 -7.86 -14.44
C ASN A 360 -12.39 -6.68 -15.02
N LYS A 361 -11.35 -6.98 -15.80
CA LYS A 361 -10.53 -5.96 -16.46
C LYS A 361 -11.33 -5.24 -17.55
N GLU A 362 -12.01 -5.99 -18.41
CA GLU A 362 -12.86 -5.43 -19.47
C GLU A 362 -14.04 -4.63 -18.90
N LYS A 363 -14.67 -5.12 -17.82
CA LYS A 363 -15.71 -4.38 -17.09
C LYS A 363 -15.20 -3.03 -16.59
N HIS A 364 -13.99 -3.01 -16.03
CA HIS A 364 -13.37 -1.76 -15.57
C HIS A 364 -13.07 -0.82 -16.75
N ASP A 365 -12.55 -1.35 -17.86
CA ASP A 365 -12.25 -0.56 -19.05
C ASP A 365 -13.52 0.01 -19.72
N LEU A 366 -14.64 -0.71 -19.66
CA LEU A 366 -15.96 -0.26 -20.10
C LEU A 366 -16.52 0.87 -19.22
N LEU A 367 -16.36 0.75 -17.90
CA LEU A 367 -16.83 1.73 -16.90
C LEU A 367 -15.95 2.98 -16.78
N LYS A 368 -14.79 2.98 -17.44
CA LYS A 368 -13.85 4.10 -17.38
C LYS A 368 -14.47 5.28 -18.10
N LYS A 369 -14.88 6.29 -17.32
CA LYS A 369 -15.39 7.56 -17.88
C LYS A 369 -14.45 8.06 -18.96
N PRO A 370 -14.96 8.48 -20.14
CA PRO A 370 -14.12 9.10 -21.15
C PRO A 370 -13.40 10.24 -20.45
N ASN A 371 -12.06 10.26 -20.53
CA ASN A 371 -11.28 11.31 -19.92
C ASN A 371 -11.81 12.61 -20.54
N SER A 372 -12.62 13.37 -19.79
CA SER A 372 -13.02 14.69 -20.20
C SER A 372 -11.69 15.39 -20.49
N LYS A 373 -11.50 15.78 -21.76
CA LYS A 373 -10.29 16.49 -22.18
C LYS A 373 -10.10 17.56 -21.13
N LYS A 374 -9.03 17.43 -20.33
CA LYS A 374 -8.78 18.32 -19.21
C LYS A 374 -8.88 19.71 -19.81
N SER A 375 -9.92 20.46 -19.46
CA SER A 375 -9.95 21.86 -19.78
C SER A 375 -8.64 22.42 -19.25
N ASP A 376 -7.99 23.30 -20.00
CA ASP A 376 -6.77 24.02 -19.61
C ASP A 376 -7.00 24.95 -18.41
N VAL A 377 -7.94 24.62 -17.52
CA VAL A 377 -7.99 25.13 -16.16
C VAL A 377 -6.73 24.60 -15.48
N PRO A 378 -5.82 25.48 -15.01
CA PRO A 378 -4.63 25.08 -14.29
C PRO A 378 -5.07 24.27 -13.09
N THR A 379 -5.00 22.96 -13.25
CA THR A 379 -5.30 22.02 -12.18
C THR A 379 -4.18 22.26 -11.19
N TYR A 380 -4.50 22.92 -10.08
CA TYR A 380 -3.72 22.84 -8.86
C TYR A 380 -3.77 21.37 -8.43
N THR A 381 -2.98 20.55 -9.12
CA THR A 381 -2.67 19.21 -8.67
C THR A 381 -1.98 19.45 -7.34
N PHE A 382 -2.66 19.07 -6.26
CA PHE A 382 -2.00 18.84 -5.02
C PHE A 382 -0.94 17.79 -5.35
N GLN A 383 0.31 18.23 -5.53
CA GLN A 383 1.45 17.34 -5.64
C GLN A 383 1.47 16.60 -4.31
N VAL A 384 0.81 15.46 -4.26
CA VAL A 384 1.11 14.43 -3.28
C VAL A 384 2.56 14.12 -3.57
N GLN A 385 3.45 14.73 -2.78
CA GLN A 385 4.88 14.56 -2.91
C GLN A 385 5.14 13.06 -3.11
N HIS A 386 6.03 12.75 -4.05
CA HIS A 386 6.50 11.42 -4.50
C HIS A 386 6.84 10.38 -3.41
N PHE A 387 6.60 10.68 -2.14
CA PHE A 387 6.88 9.91 -0.94
C PHE A 387 6.20 8.54 -0.91
N HIS A 388 4.94 8.41 -1.34
CA HIS A 388 4.25 7.11 -1.29
C HIS A 388 4.73 6.13 -2.39
N GLN A 389 5.08 6.63 -3.58
CA GLN A 389 5.62 5.80 -4.65
C GLN A 389 7.05 5.35 -4.34
N PHE A 390 7.83 6.21 -3.67
CA PHE A 390 9.18 5.88 -3.20
C PHE A 390 9.17 4.87 -2.03
N LEU A 391 8.21 4.96 -1.11
CA LEU A 391 7.99 3.96 -0.05
C LEU A 391 7.61 2.59 -0.63
N ALA A 392 6.73 2.54 -1.62
CA ALA A 392 6.36 1.28 -2.27
C ALA A 392 7.55 0.62 -3.00
N ILE A 393 8.36 1.41 -3.72
CA ILE A 393 9.55 0.91 -4.42
C ILE A 393 10.63 0.43 -3.44
N ASN A 394 10.83 1.14 -2.31
CA ASN A 394 11.81 0.72 -1.31
C ASN A 394 11.36 -0.49 -0.50
N GLN A 395 10.06 -0.63 -0.20
CA GLN A 395 9.53 -1.84 0.43
C GLN A 395 9.67 -3.06 -0.48
N LEU A 396 9.50 -2.91 -1.80
CA LEU A 396 9.72 -4.00 -2.75
C LEU A 396 11.20 -4.38 -2.89
N LYS A 397 12.12 -3.40 -2.80
CA LYS A 397 13.57 -3.67 -2.81
C LYS A 397 14.02 -4.44 -1.58
N THR A 398 13.57 -4.04 -0.37
CA THR A 398 13.91 -4.75 0.86
C THR A 398 13.31 -6.16 0.91
N PHE A 399 12.10 -6.34 0.35
CA PHE A 399 11.51 -7.68 0.24
C PHE A 399 12.31 -8.60 -0.69
N LYS A 400 12.79 -8.07 -1.83
CA LYS A 400 13.59 -8.84 -2.79
C LYS A 400 14.95 -9.24 -2.22
N THR A 401 15.63 -8.33 -1.50
CA THR A 401 16.91 -8.66 -0.85
C THR A 401 16.74 -9.68 0.26
N PHE A 402 15.68 -9.57 1.08
CA PHE A 402 15.37 -10.55 2.12
C PHE A 402 15.09 -11.95 1.56
N TRP A 403 14.40 -12.03 0.42
CA TRP A 403 14.09 -13.31 -0.23
C TRP A 403 15.35 -13.96 -0.83
N ILE A 404 16.23 -13.17 -1.45
CA ILE A 404 17.52 -13.65 -1.98
C ILE A 404 18.41 -14.16 -0.84
N GLU A 405 18.50 -13.42 0.26
CA GLU A 405 19.32 -13.80 1.42
C GLU A 405 18.81 -15.08 2.09
N LYS A 406 17.48 -15.26 2.14
CA LYS A 406 16.85 -16.50 2.63
C LYS A 406 17.13 -17.69 1.71
N GLN A 407 17.10 -17.51 0.39
CA GLN A 407 17.45 -18.55 -0.56
C GLN A 407 18.92 -18.97 -0.42
N MET A 408 19.84 -18.00 -0.33
CA MET A 408 21.27 -18.29 -0.17
C MET A 408 21.58 -19.07 1.13
N LYS A 409 20.87 -18.78 2.23
CA LYS A 409 21.00 -19.55 3.49
C LYS A 409 20.50 -20.99 3.39
N VAL A 410 19.47 -21.25 2.57
CA VAL A 410 18.98 -22.61 2.33
C VAL A 410 20.01 -23.41 1.51
N TYR A 411 20.58 -22.79 0.47
CA TYR A 411 21.63 -23.43 -0.34
C TYR A 411 22.94 -23.65 0.44
N SER A 412 23.33 -22.73 1.34
CA SER A 412 24.53 -22.93 2.16
C SER A 412 24.38 -24.08 3.16
N ASN A 413 23.18 -24.32 3.69
CA ASN A 413 22.95 -25.41 4.63
C ASN A 413 22.88 -26.79 3.94
N LEU A 414 22.52 -26.84 2.66
CA LEU A 414 22.52 -28.08 1.88
C LEU A 414 23.93 -28.53 1.49
N PHE A 415 24.88 -27.60 1.38
CA PHE A 415 26.28 -27.92 1.01
C PHE A 415 27.17 -28.34 2.19
N VAL A 416 26.68 -28.26 3.43
CA VAL A 416 27.46 -28.61 4.64
C VAL A 416 27.20 -30.04 5.11
N GLN A 417 26.28 -30.80 4.48
CA GLN A 417 25.96 -32.17 4.88
C GLN A 417 26.70 -33.28 4.08
N ASP A 418 27.48 -32.93 3.06
CA ASP A 418 28.18 -33.89 2.19
C ASP A 418 29.72 -33.86 2.32
N TYR A 419 30.25 -33.42 3.47
CA TYR A 419 31.69 -33.54 3.81
C TYR A 419 31.91 -34.19 5.17
#